data_AF-A0A1V9ZCR4-F1
#
_entry.id   AF-A0A1V9ZCR4-F1
#
_cell.length_a   1.000
_cell.length_b   1.000
_cell.length_c   1.000
_cell.angle_alpha   90.00
_cell.angle_beta   90.00
_cell.angle_gamma   90.00
#
_symmetry.space_group_name_H-M   'P 1'
#
loop_
_entity.id
_entity.type
_entity.pdbx_description
1 polymer ?
#
loop_
_entity_poly.entity_id
_entity_poly.type
_entity_poly.pdbx_seq_one_letter_code
_entity_poly.pdbx_strand_id
1 'polypeptide(L)'
;MWEECTIAGDLVGLPVKLRARFYDDSTCGLLVLECPGEIGLGNIAFTEATHCPAGDGAKHTQFSVHISTAEFSIALRLVGTYDAVYGLRGKWFNAANNLQGTGVFNFAVCDVNTLATPEPASPLYPLAPGTYHFKGGAIGANGRVYPSRITLQLLHDGVVAGFIQEHLVPQQCALQGNWSPSQISWRITYVVEELGSEYVYYGTPTLRLLRGAWQRCDVNEVESLAAESGRFDYELEVAERKWCRKYHKFFPQSFQALATALLFARRAHGSTTLLPSDLWCHVFSYVHYDWFVDPPTH
;
A
#
# COMPACT_ATOMS: atom_id res chain seq x y z
N MET A 1 6.15 -14.35 3.24
CA MET A 1 7.23 -13.94 4.18
C MET A 1 7.93 -12.74 3.56
N TRP A 2 8.16 -11.64 4.27
CA TRP A 2 8.87 -10.49 3.70
C TRP A 2 10.18 -10.22 4.45
N GLU A 3 11.13 -9.62 3.74
CA GLU A 3 12.36 -9.08 4.34
C GLU A 3 12.14 -7.60 4.65
N GLU A 4 12.55 -7.17 5.84
CA GLU A 4 12.52 -5.76 6.25
C GLU A 4 13.89 -5.33 6.75
N CYS A 5 14.30 -4.12 6.36
CA CYS A 5 15.52 -3.49 6.86
C CYS A 5 15.36 -1.98 6.98
N THR A 6 16.16 -1.37 7.84
CA THR A 6 16.31 0.09 7.89
C THR A 6 17.59 0.50 7.19
N ILE A 7 17.49 1.42 6.23
CA ILE A 7 18.61 1.93 5.44
C ILE A 7 18.69 3.46 5.59
N ALA A 8 19.89 4.04 5.58
CA ALA A 8 20.07 5.49 5.56
C ALA A 8 21.21 5.90 4.63
N GLY A 9 21.06 7.07 4.04
CA GLY A 9 21.95 7.53 3.00
C GLY A 9 21.64 8.96 2.59
N ASP A 10 22.29 9.37 1.52
CA ASP A 10 22.11 10.68 0.92
C ASP A 10 21.33 10.57 -0.40
N LEU A 11 20.34 11.44 -0.56
CA LEU A 11 19.57 11.61 -1.78
C LEU A 11 19.71 13.06 -2.26
N VAL A 12 20.67 13.30 -3.15
CA VAL A 12 20.93 14.64 -3.73
C VAL A 12 21.24 15.69 -2.66
N GLY A 13 22.13 15.34 -1.72
CA GLY A 13 22.52 16.19 -0.59
C GLY A 13 21.55 16.16 0.60
N LEU A 14 20.47 15.36 0.51
CA LEU A 14 19.48 15.22 1.58
C LEU A 14 19.72 13.91 2.34
N PRO A 15 20.11 13.94 3.63
CA PRO A 15 20.20 12.73 4.43
C PRO A 15 18.81 12.19 4.73
N VAL A 16 18.54 10.95 4.31
CA VAL A 16 17.24 10.29 4.48
C VAL A 16 17.43 8.90 5.05
N LYS A 17 16.57 8.54 6.01
CA LYS A 17 16.44 7.18 6.55
C LYS A 17 15.12 6.58 6.12
N LEU A 18 15.18 5.36 5.61
CA LEU A 18 14.05 4.63 5.04
C LEU A 18 13.88 3.28 5.74
N ARG A 19 12.64 2.86 5.91
CA ARG A 19 12.28 1.44 6.05
C ARG A 19 12.08 0.89 4.65
N ALA A 20 12.82 -0.16 4.30
CA ALA A 20 12.61 -0.92 3.08
C ALA A 20 12.06 -2.31 3.42
N ARG A 21 10.97 -2.69 2.74
CA ARG A 21 10.37 -4.01 2.87
C ARG A 21 10.24 -4.66 1.50
N PHE A 22 10.76 -5.88 1.34
CA PHE A 22 10.75 -6.64 0.09
C PHE A 22 9.74 -7.78 0.21
N TYR A 23 8.74 -7.78 -0.68
CA TYR A 23 7.64 -8.75 -0.68
C TYR A 23 7.85 -9.85 -1.73
N ASP A 24 7.31 -11.04 -1.49
CA ASP A 24 7.44 -12.20 -2.39
C ASP A 24 6.87 -11.96 -3.80
N ASP A 25 6.01 -10.97 -3.98
CA ASP A 25 5.39 -10.60 -5.26
C ASP A 25 6.20 -9.58 -6.09
N SER A 26 7.50 -9.45 -5.81
CA SER A 26 8.42 -8.51 -6.50
C SER A 26 8.12 -7.03 -6.22
N THR A 27 7.23 -6.71 -5.28
CA THR A 27 7.02 -5.32 -4.85
C THR A 27 7.91 -4.96 -3.66
N CYS A 28 8.14 -3.66 -3.47
CA CYS A 28 8.87 -3.12 -2.34
C CYS A 28 8.08 -1.98 -1.68
N GLY A 29 7.98 -1.98 -0.36
CA GLY A 29 7.49 -0.85 0.43
C GLY A 29 8.66 0.01 0.89
N LEU A 30 8.66 1.29 0.55
CA LEU A 30 9.66 2.26 1.00
C LEU A 30 8.95 3.34 1.81
N LEU A 31 9.29 3.46 3.10
CA LEU A 31 8.72 4.45 4.00
C LEU A 31 9.82 5.34 4.57
N VAL A 32 9.62 6.66 4.50
CA VAL A 32 10.52 7.64 5.11
C VAL A 32 10.35 7.63 6.62
N LEU A 33 11.45 7.39 7.33
CA LEU A 33 11.52 7.40 8.78
C LEU A 33 12.09 8.71 9.32
N GLU A 34 13.15 9.21 8.68
CA GLU A 34 13.84 10.44 9.05
C GLU A 34 14.26 11.19 7.79
N CYS A 35 14.17 12.51 7.81
CA CYS A 35 14.64 13.43 6.79
C CYS A 35 15.00 14.77 7.45
N PRO A 36 15.63 15.72 6.74
CA PRO A 36 15.90 17.04 7.29
C PRO A 36 14.58 17.75 7.66
N GLY A 37 14.61 18.51 8.76
CA GLY A 37 13.42 19.14 9.33
C GLY A 37 12.81 20.19 8.40
N GLU A 38 13.65 20.86 7.61
CA GLU A 38 13.29 21.81 6.56
C GLU A 38 12.53 21.18 5.40
N ILE A 39 12.74 19.88 5.13
CA ILE A 39 11.96 19.15 4.14
C ILE A 39 10.67 18.66 4.78
N GLY A 40 10.75 17.99 5.92
CA GLY A 40 9.62 17.38 6.60
C GLY A 40 9.13 16.09 5.92
N LEU A 41 8.69 15.12 6.74
CA LEU A 41 8.30 13.78 6.28
C LEU A 41 7.14 13.78 5.28
N GLY A 42 6.26 14.79 5.33
CA GLY A 42 5.11 14.90 4.44
C GLY A 42 5.44 15.32 3.02
N ASN A 43 6.69 15.68 2.75
CA ASN A 43 7.13 16.22 1.48
C ASN A 43 8.00 15.25 0.68
N ILE A 44 8.20 14.02 1.17
CA ILE A 44 8.96 12.97 0.48
C ILE A 44 8.09 11.73 0.33
N ALA A 45 7.94 11.23 -0.89
CA ALA A 45 7.26 9.97 -1.16
C ALA A 45 8.01 9.11 -2.16
N PHE A 46 7.92 7.80 -1.96
CA PHE A 46 8.47 6.78 -2.84
C PHE A 46 7.33 6.00 -3.47
N THR A 47 7.40 5.76 -4.78
CA THR A 47 6.37 5.05 -5.53
C THR A 47 6.98 4.06 -6.50
N GLU A 48 6.14 3.14 -7.00
CA GLU A 48 6.51 2.21 -8.08
C GLU A 48 7.71 1.33 -7.71
N ALA A 49 7.95 1.12 -6.42
CA ALA A 49 9.09 0.38 -5.95
C ALA A 49 8.92 -1.12 -6.22
N THR A 50 9.80 -1.68 -7.04
CA THR A 50 9.82 -3.09 -7.41
C THR A 50 11.22 -3.65 -7.31
N HIS A 51 11.32 -4.98 -7.22
CA HIS A 51 12.60 -5.66 -7.25
C HIS A 51 12.52 -6.98 -8.01
N CYS A 52 13.66 -7.51 -8.42
CA CYS A 52 13.80 -8.89 -8.86
C CYS A 52 15.07 -9.51 -8.25
N PRO A 53 15.08 -10.83 -8.01
CA PRO A 53 16.26 -11.49 -7.46
C PRO A 53 17.42 -11.46 -8.44
N ALA A 54 18.60 -11.09 -7.95
CA ALA A 54 19.88 -11.38 -8.58
C ALA A 54 20.40 -12.69 -7.93
N GLY A 55 20.92 -13.63 -8.73
CA GLY A 55 21.16 -15.01 -8.31
C GLY A 55 22.14 -15.24 -7.13
N ASP A 56 22.72 -14.17 -6.58
CA ASP A 56 23.65 -14.13 -5.43
C ASP A 56 22.98 -13.71 -4.11
N GLY A 57 21.65 -13.60 -4.08
CA GLY A 57 20.88 -13.13 -2.92
C GLY A 57 20.71 -11.61 -2.89
N ALA A 58 21.33 -10.88 -3.82
CA ALA A 58 21.03 -9.48 -4.04
C ALA A 58 19.69 -9.32 -4.77
N LYS A 59 19.16 -8.10 -4.76
CA LYS A 59 17.91 -7.75 -5.43
C LYS A 59 18.18 -6.56 -6.35
N HIS A 60 17.88 -6.67 -7.64
CA HIS A 60 17.82 -5.48 -8.50
C HIS A 60 16.56 -4.70 -8.14
N THR A 61 16.69 -3.40 -7.88
CA THR A 61 15.61 -2.55 -7.41
C THR A 61 15.40 -1.38 -8.35
N GLN A 62 14.15 -0.98 -8.54
CA GLN A 62 13.80 0.31 -9.13
C GLN A 62 12.67 0.96 -8.34
N PHE A 63 12.66 2.28 -8.29
CA PHE A 63 11.61 3.07 -7.63
C PHE A 63 11.69 4.53 -8.07
N SER A 64 10.61 5.26 -7.85
CA SER A 64 10.54 6.71 -8.06
C SER A 64 10.50 7.41 -6.71
N VAL A 65 11.14 8.57 -6.60
CA VAL A 65 11.06 9.44 -5.42
C VAL A 65 10.63 10.84 -5.83
N HIS A 66 9.72 11.41 -5.07
CA HIS A 66 9.26 12.77 -5.21
C HIS A 66 9.51 13.52 -3.92
N ILE A 67 10.15 14.69 -4.04
CA ILE A 67 10.41 15.61 -2.95
C ILE A 67 9.79 16.95 -3.35
N SER A 68 8.87 17.48 -2.55
CA SER A 68 8.19 18.73 -2.88
C SER A 68 8.07 19.62 -1.66
N THR A 69 8.79 20.74 -1.68
CA THR A 69 8.67 21.82 -0.69
C THR A 69 8.01 23.04 -1.33
N ALA A 70 7.85 24.13 -0.57
CA ALA A 70 7.43 25.42 -1.15
C ALA A 70 8.48 26.03 -2.09
N GLU A 71 9.75 25.64 -1.94
CA GLU A 71 10.88 26.25 -2.64
C GLU A 71 11.29 25.46 -3.89
N PHE A 72 11.08 24.14 -3.89
CA PHE A 72 11.47 23.28 -5.00
C PHE A 72 10.67 21.99 -5.08
N SER A 73 10.70 21.36 -6.25
CA SER A 73 10.19 20.02 -6.50
C SER A 73 11.24 19.20 -7.24
N ILE A 74 11.47 17.97 -6.79
CA ILE A 74 12.41 17.01 -7.36
C ILE A 74 11.64 15.72 -7.63
N ALA A 75 11.75 15.20 -8.84
CA ALA A 75 11.26 13.87 -9.21
C ALA A 75 12.42 13.05 -9.80
N LEU A 76 12.81 11.97 -9.13
CA LEU A 76 13.91 11.11 -9.58
C LEU A 76 13.41 9.69 -9.78
N ARG A 77 13.97 9.02 -10.79
CA ARG A 77 13.92 7.58 -10.93
C ARG A 77 15.23 6.98 -10.44
N LEU A 78 15.15 5.98 -9.58
CA LEU A 78 16.28 5.28 -8.99
C LEU A 78 16.31 3.84 -9.49
N VAL A 79 17.49 3.39 -9.90
CA VAL A 79 17.75 2.00 -10.29
C VAL A 79 19.05 1.56 -9.63
N GLY A 80 19.04 0.38 -9.00
CA GLY A 80 20.15 -0.06 -8.21
C GLY A 80 20.07 -1.52 -7.80
N THR A 81 20.86 -1.85 -6.79
CA THR A 81 20.92 -3.17 -6.18
C THR A 81 20.79 -3.00 -4.67
N TYR A 82 19.95 -3.82 -4.08
CA TYR A 82 19.92 -4.06 -2.64
C TYR A 82 20.67 -5.34 -2.32
N ASP A 83 21.52 -5.30 -1.31
CA ASP A 83 22.03 -6.49 -0.64
C ASP A 83 22.07 -6.28 0.87
N ALA A 84 21.98 -7.38 1.62
CA ALA A 84 21.83 -7.32 3.08
C ALA A 84 23.08 -6.77 3.81
N VAL A 85 24.22 -6.62 3.13
CA VAL A 85 25.49 -6.16 3.71
C VAL A 85 25.72 -4.68 3.43
N TYR A 86 25.53 -4.26 2.18
CA TYR A 86 25.85 -2.93 1.68
C TYR A 86 24.60 -2.04 1.53
N GLY A 87 23.40 -2.58 1.69
CA GLY A 87 22.15 -1.84 1.57
C GLY A 87 21.79 -1.56 0.12
N LEU A 88 21.17 -0.41 -0.14
CA LEU A 88 20.60 -0.02 -1.43
C LEU A 88 21.51 1.00 -2.12
N ARG A 89 22.10 0.62 -3.26
CA ARG A 89 23.05 1.46 -4.00
C ARG A 89 22.76 1.46 -5.49
N GLY A 90 23.01 2.58 -6.16
CA GLY A 90 22.74 2.65 -7.59
C GLY A 90 22.85 4.05 -8.18
N LYS A 91 22.08 4.27 -9.24
CA LYS A 91 22.02 5.54 -9.96
C LYS A 91 20.62 6.12 -9.90
N TRP A 92 20.57 7.44 -9.85
CA TRP A 92 19.34 8.20 -10.03
C TRP A 92 19.40 8.98 -11.35
N PHE A 93 18.21 9.27 -11.88
CA PHE A 93 17.97 10.03 -13.09
C PHE A 93 16.83 11.00 -12.84
N ASN A 94 16.88 12.21 -13.39
CA ASN A 94 15.75 13.11 -13.36
C ASN A 94 14.58 12.52 -14.18
N ALA A 95 13.42 12.35 -13.56
CA ALA A 95 12.25 11.72 -14.19
C ALA A 95 11.64 12.58 -15.31
N ALA A 96 11.81 13.91 -15.28
CA ALA A 96 11.30 14.81 -16.30
C ALA A 96 12.22 14.90 -17.53
N ASN A 97 13.53 14.65 -17.37
CA ASN A 97 14.48 14.69 -18.47
C ASN A 97 15.66 13.72 -18.21
N ASN A 98 15.57 12.51 -18.76
CA ASN A 98 16.59 11.46 -18.60
C ASN A 98 17.99 11.85 -19.13
N LEU A 99 18.11 12.94 -19.89
CA LEU A 99 19.39 13.43 -20.45
C LEU A 99 20.07 14.47 -19.55
N GLN A 100 19.40 14.97 -18.51
CA GLN A 100 19.92 16.00 -17.61
C GLN A 100 19.76 15.58 -16.15
N GLY A 101 20.87 15.54 -15.40
CA GLY A 101 20.85 15.18 -13.98
C GLY A 101 20.87 13.67 -13.77
N THR A 102 22.07 13.15 -13.57
CA THR A 102 22.29 11.80 -13.06
C THR A 102 23.30 11.86 -11.93
N GLY A 103 23.21 10.92 -11.01
CA GLY A 103 24.18 10.75 -9.96
C GLY A 103 24.06 9.37 -9.36
N VAL A 104 24.80 9.19 -8.27
CA VAL A 104 24.78 7.96 -7.48
C VAL A 104 24.02 8.20 -6.20
N PHE A 105 23.42 7.13 -5.67
CA PHE A 105 22.89 7.12 -4.32
C PHE A 105 23.43 5.89 -3.59
N ASN A 106 23.54 6.00 -2.28
CA ASN A 106 23.97 4.91 -1.41
C ASN A 106 23.25 5.01 -0.06
N PHE A 107 22.36 4.06 0.20
CA PHE A 107 21.70 3.88 1.49
C PHE A 107 22.25 2.64 2.18
N ALA A 108 23.12 2.85 3.17
CA ALA A 108 23.70 1.78 3.96
C ALA A 108 22.68 1.22 4.96
N VAL A 109 22.77 -0.08 5.27
CA VAL A 109 21.96 -0.70 6.33
C VAL A 109 22.34 -0.09 7.68
N CYS A 110 21.34 0.38 8.44
CA CYS A 110 21.52 1.01 9.75
C CYS A 110 21.35 0.01 10.89
N ASP A 111 20.29 -0.80 10.83
CA ASP A 111 19.96 -1.79 11.83
C ASP A 111 19.54 -3.09 11.13
N VAL A 112 20.28 -4.16 11.38
CA VAL A 112 19.92 -5.52 10.96
C VAL A 112 18.88 -6.07 11.95
N ASN A 113 17.72 -5.41 12.04
CA ASN A 113 16.55 -6.07 12.61
C ASN A 113 15.92 -6.92 11.50
N THR A 114 16.61 -7.98 11.09
CA THR A 114 16.02 -9.05 10.28
C THR A 114 15.11 -9.89 11.18
N LEU A 115 14.15 -9.25 11.86
CA LEU A 115 13.03 -9.95 12.42
C LEU A 115 12.14 -10.27 11.23
N ALA A 116 12.34 -11.46 10.66
CA ALA A 116 11.30 -12.14 9.91
C ALA A 116 10.09 -12.17 10.84
N THR A 117 9.20 -11.19 10.69
CA THR A 117 8.04 -11.08 11.56
C THR A 117 7.23 -12.33 11.24
N PRO A 118 6.96 -13.22 12.23
CA PRO A 118 6.18 -14.41 11.96
C PRO A 118 4.83 -13.96 11.38
N GLU A 119 4.49 -14.44 10.19
CA GLU A 119 3.22 -14.09 9.54
C GLU A 119 2.05 -14.48 10.48
N PRO A 120 1.16 -13.51 10.74
CA PRO A 120 -0.17 -13.65 10.17
C PRO A 120 -0.80 -12.30 9.77
N ALA A 121 -0.08 -11.40 9.11
CA ALA A 121 -0.76 -10.23 8.56
C ALA A 121 -1.61 -10.69 7.37
N SER A 122 -2.94 -10.56 7.48
CA SER A 122 -3.85 -10.88 6.39
C SER A 122 -3.43 -10.11 5.12
N PRO A 123 -3.14 -10.81 4.00
CA PRO A 123 -2.65 -10.15 2.80
C PRO A 123 -3.73 -9.26 2.18
N LEU A 124 -3.31 -8.23 1.45
CA LEU A 124 -4.21 -7.39 0.69
C LEU A 124 -4.77 -8.12 -0.54
N TYR A 125 -3.90 -8.84 -1.28
CA TYR A 125 -4.28 -9.56 -2.48
C TYR A 125 -4.60 -11.05 -2.23
N PRO A 126 -5.66 -11.59 -2.84
CA PRO A 126 -6.72 -10.88 -3.55
C PRO A 126 -7.68 -10.18 -2.58
N LEU A 127 -8.34 -9.10 -3.04
CA LEU A 127 -9.31 -8.38 -2.22
C LEU A 127 -10.49 -9.29 -1.86
N ALA A 128 -10.98 -9.11 -0.63
CA ALA A 128 -12.19 -9.75 -0.12
C ALA A 128 -13.00 -8.74 0.71
N PRO A 129 -14.27 -9.00 1.03
CA PRO A 129 -15.02 -8.11 1.91
C PRO A 129 -14.31 -7.91 3.25
N GLY A 130 -14.48 -6.76 3.87
CA GLY A 130 -13.81 -6.42 5.13
C GLY A 130 -13.37 -4.97 5.21
N THR A 131 -12.68 -4.63 6.29
CA THR A 131 -12.13 -3.30 6.54
C THR A 131 -10.62 -3.31 6.35
N TYR A 132 -10.09 -2.31 5.66
CA TYR A 132 -8.66 -2.19 5.35
C TYR A 132 -8.19 -0.79 5.71
N HIS A 133 -7.09 -0.72 6.44
CA HIS A 133 -6.45 0.54 6.82
C HIS A 133 -5.11 0.65 6.13
N PHE A 134 -4.86 1.81 5.53
CA PHE A 134 -3.64 2.09 4.79
C PHE A 134 -2.97 3.37 5.26
N LYS A 135 -1.66 3.39 5.11
CA LYS A 135 -0.81 4.58 5.23
C LYS A 135 0.00 4.74 3.96
N GLY A 136 0.12 5.97 3.47
CA GLY A 136 0.90 6.28 2.29
C GLY A 136 0.59 7.68 1.80
N GLY A 137 0.50 7.84 0.49
CA GLY A 137 0.07 9.10 -0.09
C GLY A 137 -0.12 9.02 -1.59
N ALA A 138 -0.79 10.06 -2.10
CA ALA A 138 -0.84 10.35 -3.51
C ALA A 138 0.29 11.30 -3.89
N ILE A 139 0.71 11.25 -5.15
CA ILE A 139 1.69 12.14 -5.75
C ILE A 139 1.04 12.71 -7.00
N GLY A 140 1.00 14.03 -7.14
CA GLY A 140 0.55 14.72 -8.35
C GLY A 140 1.59 14.66 -9.46
N ALA A 141 1.19 14.81 -10.71
CA ALA A 141 2.13 14.84 -11.83
C ALA A 141 3.07 16.06 -11.77
N ASN A 142 2.71 17.10 -11.00
CA ASN A 142 3.58 18.21 -10.59
C ASN A 142 4.62 17.85 -9.51
N GLY A 143 4.65 16.60 -9.03
CA GLY A 143 5.55 16.09 -8.00
C GLY A 143 5.11 16.38 -6.56
N ARG A 144 3.98 17.05 -6.35
CA ARG A 144 3.48 17.34 -5.00
C ARG A 144 3.05 16.06 -4.30
N VAL A 145 3.47 15.93 -3.04
CA VAL A 145 3.14 14.78 -2.19
C VAL A 145 1.92 15.12 -1.33
N TYR A 146 0.98 14.18 -1.27
CA TYR A 146 -0.25 14.26 -0.49
C TYR A 146 -0.28 13.06 0.48
N PRO A 147 0.41 13.15 1.63
CA PRO A 147 0.40 12.09 2.63
C PRO A 147 -0.99 11.95 3.23
N SER A 148 -1.46 10.71 3.34
CA SER A 148 -2.78 10.44 3.86
C SER A 148 -2.90 9.04 4.47
N ARG A 149 -3.99 8.85 5.21
CA ARG A 149 -4.46 7.54 5.66
C ARG A 149 -5.80 7.23 5.01
N ILE A 150 -5.99 5.97 4.64
CA ILE A 150 -7.23 5.52 4.02
C ILE A 150 -7.84 4.41 4.86
N THR A 151 -9.14 4.50 5.10
CA THR A 151 -9.96 3.38 5.56
C THR A 151 -10.91 2.98 4.45
N LEU A 152 -10.80 1.73 3.98
CA LEU A 152 -11.68 1.14 2.97
C LEU A 152 -12.53 0.05 3.60
N GLN A 153 -13.83 0.07 3.33
CA GLN A 153 -14.77 -0.98 3.64
C GLN A 153 -15.25 -1.62 2.34
N LEU A 154 -14.88 -2.88 2.12
CA LEU A 154 -15.27 -3.66 0.95
C LEU A 154 -16.53 -4.46 1.28
N LEU A 155 -17.63 -4.15 0.61
CA LEU A 155 -18.93 -4.80 0.80
C LEU A 155 -19.08 -6.01 -0.13
N HIS A 156 -19.93 -6.96 0.24
CA HIS A 156 -20.06 -8.25 -0.47
C HIS A 156 -20.61 -8.13 -1.90
N ASP A 157 -21.33 -7.04 -2.18
CA ASP A 157 -21.97 -6.68 -3.44
C ASP A 157 -21.01 -6.01 -4.45
N GLY A 158 -19.76 -5.78 -4.04
CA GLY A 158 -18.74 -5.14 -4.88
C GLY A 158 -18.65 -3.63 -4.65
N VAL A 159 -19.40 -3.05 -3.71
CA VAL A 159 -19.28 -1.63 -3.35
C VAL A 159 -18.10 -1.43 -2.40
N VAL A 160 -17.33 -0.36 -2.59
CA VAL A 160 -16.42 0.18 -1.58
C VAL A 160 -16.94 1.48 -1.02
N ALA A 161 -16.83 1.64 0.30
CA ALA A 161 -17.08 2.87 1.02
C ALA A 161 -15.92 3.14 1.99
N GLY A 162 -15.84 4.35 2.56
CA GLY A 162 -14.84 4.65 3.57
C GLY A 162 -14.48 6.12 3.62
N PHE A 163 -13.24 6.41 3.98
CA PHE A 163 -12.72 7.78 4.00
C PHE A 163 -11.20 7.86 3.78
N ILE A 164 -10.76 8.99 3.25
CA ILE A 164 -9.36 9.42 3.19
C ILE A 164 -9.18 10.56 4.19
N GLN A 165 -8.11 10.53 4.96
CA GLN A 165 -7.70 11.61 5.85
C GLN A 165 -6.34 12.15 5.41
N GLU A 166 -6.33 13.36 4.85
CA GLU A 166 -5.09 14.05 4.45
C GLU A 166 -4.38 14.69 5.65
N HIS A 167 -3.05 14.69 5.60
CA HIS A 167 -2.22 15.27 6.67
C HIS A 167 -2.00 16.78 6.52
N LEU A 168 -1.78 17.28 5.30
CA LEU A 168 -1.42 18.68 5.06
C LEU A 168 -2.62 19.63 5.11
N VAL A 169 -3.77 19.18 4.62
CA VAL A 169 -5.06 19.86 4.74
C VAL A 169 -5.96 18.94 5.54
N PRO A 170 -6.05 19.09 6.88
CA PRO A 170 -6.78 18.16 7.74
C PRO A 170 -8.27 18.13 7.41
N GLN A 171 -8.64 17.29 6.45
CA GLN A 171 -10.00 17.00 6.05
C GLN A 171 -10.18 15.49 5.95
N GLN A 172 -11.38 15.04 6.30
CA GLN A 172 -11.78 13.67 6.13
C GLN A 172 -12.80 13.60 5.00
N CYS A 173 -12.38 13.07 3.86
CA CYS A 173 -13.22 12.96 2.68
C CYS A 173 -13.81 11.56 2.61
N ALA A 174 -15.15 11.48 2.57
CA ALA A 174 -15.83 10.24 2.27
C ALA A 174 -15.46 9.75 0.86
N LEU A 175 -15.34 8.44 0.70
CA LEU A 175 -15.13 7.81 -0.59
C LEU A 175 -16.20 6.76 -0.87
N GLN A 176 -16.51 6.60 -2.16
CA GLN A 176 -17.42 5.57 -2.65
C GLN A 176 -16.97 5.05 -4.01
N GLY A 177 -17.16 3.76 -4.27
CA GLY A 177 -16.91 3.18 -5.57
C GLY A 177 -17.15 1.69 -5.63
N ASN A 178 -16.36 1.00 -6.44
CA ASN A 178 -16.51 -0.42 -6.70
C ASN A 178 -15.19 -1.18 -6.54
N TRP A 179 -15.27 -2.47 -6.21
CA TRP A 179 -14.11 -3.34 -6.11
C TRP A 179 -14.37 -4.71 -6.71
N SER A 180 -13.29 -5.35 -7.09
CA SER A 180 -13.19 -6.75 -7.52
C SER A 180 -11.95 -7.36 -6.85
N PRO A 181 -11.75 -8.68 -6.89
CA PRO A 181 -10.60 -9.32 -6.25
C PRO A 181 -9.24 -8.79 -6.70
N SER A 182 -9.15 -8.23 -7.91
CA SER A 182 -7.92 -7.78 -8.55
C SER A 182 -7.83 -6.26 -8.77
N GLN A 183 -8.88 -5.50 -8.51
CA GLN A 183 -8.94 -4.06 -8.81
C GLN A 183 -9.95 -3.36 -7.93
N ILE A 184 -9.74 -2.07 -7.69
CA ILE A 184 -10.63 -1.21 -6.93
C ILE A 184 -10.65 0.19 -7.53
N SER A 185 -11.80 0.84 -7.52
CA SER A 185 -11.92 2.24 -7.90
C SER A 185 -12.86 2.97 -6.94
N TRP A 186 -12.57 4.23 -6.68
CA TRP A 186 -13.41 5.06 -5.84
C TRP A 186 -13.34 6.53 -6.28
N ARG A 187 -14.36 7.28 -5.88
CA ARG A 187 -14.43 8.72 -6.03
C ARG A 187 -14.45 9.41 -4.69
N ILE A 188 -13.98 10.63 -4.70
CA ILE A 188 -13.83 11.47 -3.52
C ILE A 188 -13.97 12.92 -3.95
N THR A 189 -14.58 13.74 -3.10
CA THR A 189 -14.62 15.19 -3.26
C THR A 189 -13.70 15.85 -2.24
N TYR A 190 -12.72 16.61 -2.72
CA TYR A 190 -11.91 17.49 -1.88
C TYR A 190 -12.51 18.89 -1.89
N VAL A 191 -12.59 19.52 -0.72
CA VAL A 191 -13.11 20.89 -0.59
C VAL A 191 -11.97 21.79 -0.13
N VAL A 192 -11.62 22.76 -0.97
CA VAL A 192 -10.62 23.79 -0.66
C VAL A 192 -11.30 25.14 -0.90
N GLU A 193 -11.29 26.03 0.10
CA GLU A 193 -11.89 27.37 0.00
C GLU A 193 -13.35 27.33 -0.50
N GLU A 194 -14.16 26.39 0.01
CA GLU A 194 -15.57 26.15 -0.36
C GLU A 194 -15.80 25.61 -1.79
N LEU A 195 -14.73 25.41 -2.57
CA LEU A 195 -14.79 24.81 -3.90
C LEU A 195 -14.54 23.30 -3.81
N GLY A 196 -15.56 22.52 -4.15
CA GLY A 196 -15.49 21.06 -4.23
C GLY A 196 -14.97 20.60 -5.60
N SER A 197 -13.92 19.77 -5.61
CA SER A 197 -13.43 19.10 -6.81
C SER A 197 -13.52 17.59 -6.65
N GLU A 198 -14.11 16.90 -7.63
CA GLU A 198 -14.25 15.44 -7.63
C GLU A 198 -13.05 14.77 -8.31
N TYR A 199 -12.54 13.73 -7.68
CA TYR A 199 -11.42 12.92 -8.16
C TYR A 199 -11.80 11.46 -8.17
N VAL A 200 -11.28 10.74 -9.17
CA VAL A 200 -11.41 9.30 -9.31
C VAL A 200 -10.05 8.63 -9.12
N TYR A 201 -10.04 7.54 -8.38
CA TYR A 201 -8.89 6.71 -8.09
C TYR A 201 -9.10 5.32 -8.66
N TYR A 202 -8.04 4.74 -9.23
CA TYR A 202 -7.99 3.37 -9.73
C TYR A 202 -6.79 2.66 -9.13
N GLY A 203 -7.05 1.63 -8.33
CA GLY A 203 -6.05 0.88 -7.60
C GLY A 203 -5.98 -0.59 -8.01
N THR A 204 -4.77 -1.12 -8.02
CA THR A 204 -4.47 -2.55 -8.15
C THR A 204 -3.80 -3.03 -6.85
N PRO A 205 -4.43 -3.95 -6.11
CA PRO A 205 -3.86 -4.59 -4.94
C PRO A 205 -2.70 -5.54 -5.31
N THR A 206 -1.65 -5.49 -4.52
CA THR A 206 -0.55 -6.47 -4.47
C THR A 206 -0.57 -7.11 -3.08
N LEU A 207 0.45 -7.86 -2.66
CA LEU A 207 0.43 -8.57 -1.38
C LEU A 207 0.18 -7.63 -0.19
N ARG A 208 0.78 -6.43 -0.21
CA ARG A 208 0.71 -5.45 0.87
C ARG A 208 0.58 -4.00 0.42
N LEU A 209 0.61 -3.73 -0.89
CA LEU A 209 0.50 -2.38 -1.44
C LEU A 209 -0.75 -2.24 -2.32
N LEU A 210 -1.48 -1.15 -2.14
CA LEU A 210 -2.50 -0.69 -3.07
C LEU A 210 -1.88 0.42 -3.93
N ARG A 211 -1.68 0.13 -5.21
CA ARG A 211 -0.99 1.05 -6.15
C ARG A 211 -1.92 1.49 -7.25
N GLY A 212 -1.76 2.71 -7.73
CA GLY A 212 -2.69 3.18 -8.73
C GLY A 212 -2.45 4.56 -9.29
N ALA A 213 -3.47 5.05 -9.97
CA ALA A 213 -3.54 6.39 -10.51
C ALA A 213 -4.78 7.10 -9.99
N TRP A 214 -4.70 8.42 -9.97
CA TRP A 214 -5.82 9.29 -9.66
C TRP A 214 -5.88 10.43 -10.68
N GLN A 215 -7.08 10.95 -10.89
CA GLN A 215 -7.30 12.14 -11.72
C GLN A 215 -8.60 12.84 -11.34
N ARG A 216 -8.69 14.13 -11.62
CA ARG A 216 -9.93 14.89 -11.52
C ARG A 216 -10.97 14.38 -12.53
N CYS A 217 -12.24 14.34 -12.12
CA CYS A 217 -13.34 13.86 -12.97
C CYS A 217 -13.63 14.86 -14.10
N ASP A 218 -13.72 16.15 -13.76
CA ASP A 218 -14.04 17.23 -14.70
C ASP A 218 -12.75 17.93 -15.13
N VAL A 219 -12.24 17.56 -16.30
CA VAL A 219 -11.04 18.17 -16.88
C VAL A 219 -11.45 18.87 -18.16
N ASN A 220 -11.48 20.20 -18.12
CA ASN A 220 -11.80 21.02 -19.29
C ASN A 220 -10.54 21.42 -20.10
N GLU A 221 -9.34 21.29 -19.51
CA GLU A 221 -8.08 21.75 -20.12
C GLU A 221 -6.90 20.79 -19.87
N VAL A 222 -5.99 20.68 -20.83
CA VAL A 222 -4.83 19.74 -20.77
C VAL A 222 -3.80 20.15 -19.71
N GLU A 223 -3.59 21.44 -19.47
CA GLU A 223 -2.69 21.93 -18.41
C GLU A 223 -3.22 21.61 -17.01
N SER A 224 -4.55 21.51 -16.86
CA SER A 224 -5.19 21.05 -15.62
C SER A 224 -4.81 19.60 -15.31
N LEU A 225 -4.62 18.72 -16.31
CA LEU A 225 -4.23 17.32 -16.09
C LEU A 225 -2.90 17.15 -15.35
N ALA A 226 -1.93 18.05 -15.54
CA ALA A 226 -0.63 17.92 -14.90
C ALA A 226 -0.67 18.22 -13.39
N ALA A 227 -1.59 19.07 -12.94
CA ALA A 227 -1.81 19.33 -11.51
C ALA A 227 -2.89 18.41 -10.91
N GLU A 228 -3.80 17.91 -11.74
CA GLU A 228 -5.03 17.24 -11.33
C GLU A 228 -5.03 15.74 -11.69
N SER A 229 -3.85 15.14 -11.81
CA SER A 229 -3.67 13.70 -11.94
C SER A 229 -2.37 13.25 -11.32
N GLY A 230 -2.24 11.95 -11.10
CA GLY A 230 -1.01 11.40 -10.55
C GLY A 230 -1.07 9.93 -10.19
N ARG A 231 -0.18 9.52 -9.28
CA ARG A 231 -0.02 8.14 -8.82
C ARG A 231 -0.15 8.06 -7.30
N PHE A 232 -0.33 6.86 -6.78
CA PHE A 232 -0.31 6.62 -5.34
C PHE A 232 0.25 5.25 -5.03
N ASP A 233 0.91 5.15 -3.88
CA ASP A 233 1.30 3.90 -3.22
C ASP A 233 0.80 3.96 -1.78
N TYR A 234 -0.13 3.06 -1.42
CA TYR A 234 -0.64 2.91 -0.07
C TYR A 234 -0.23 1.55 0.49
N GLU A 235 0.47 1.57 1.62
CA GLU A 235 0.86 0.36 2.34
C GLU A 235 -0.25 -0.05 3.31
N LEU A 236 -0.63 -1.32 3.26
CA LEU A 236 -1.61 -1.90 4.17
C LEU A 236 -1.07 -1.89 5.60
N GLU A 237 -1.73 -1.22 6.52
CA GLU A 237 -1.44 -1.31 7.95
C GLU A 237 -2.15 -2.53 8.54
N VAL A 238 -3.47 -2.62 8.33
CA VAL A 238 -4.33 -3.65 8.92
C VAL A 238 -5.39 -4.08 7.91
N ALA A 239 -5.69 -5.39 7.86
CA ALA A 239 -6.78 -5.96 7.08
C ALA A 239 -7.67 -6.86 7.95
N GLU A 240 -8.91 -6.43 8.14
CA GLU A 240 -9.99 -7.12 8.84
C GLU A 240 -10.91 -7.79 7.83
N ARG A 241 -10.44 -8.89 7.22
CA ARG A 241 -11.18 -9.59 6.18
C ARG A 241 -12.39 -10.32 6.77
N LYS A 242 -13.47 -10.34 5.99
CA LYS A 242 -14.67 -11.14 6.24
C LYS A 242 -14.73 -12.29 5.24
N TRP A 243 -14.96 -13.47 5.76
CA TRP A 243 -15.09 -14.70 4.99
C TRP A 243 -16.55 -14.98 4.64
N CYS A 244 -16.77 -15.46 3.41
CA CYS A 244 -17.97 -16.18 3.05
C CYS A 244 -17.64 -17.22 1.97
N ARG A 245 -18.58 -18.10 1.64
CA ARG A 245 -18.37 -19.19 0.66
C ARG A 245 -17.87 -18.68 -0.71
N LYS A 246 -18.39 -17.54 -1.19
CA LYS A 246 -17.99 -16.93 -2.47
C LYS A 246 -16.49 -16.59 -2.50
N TYR A 247 -15.93 -16.17 -1.38
CA TYR A 247 -14.55 -15.71 -1.25
C TYR A 247 -13.62 -16.73 -0.60
N HIS A 248 -14.08 -17.96 -0.33
CA HIS A 248 -13.28 -18.98 0.38
C HIS A 248 -11.93 -19.27 -0.28
N LYS A 249 -11.89 -19.35 -1.62
CA LYS A 249 -10.67 -19.57 -2.40
C LYS A 249 -9.61 -18.45 -2.28
N PHE A 250 -9.98 -17.29 -1.71
CA PHE A 250 -9.12 -16.11 -1.56
C PHE A 250 -8.39 -16.05 -0.20
N PHE A 251 -8.59 -17.05 0.64
CA PHE A 251 -7.89 -17.21 1.90
C PHE A 251 -6.75 -18.24 1.77
N PRO A 252 -5.73 -18.22 2.64
CA PRO A 252 -4.66 -19.22 2.62
C PRO A 252 -5.18 -20.66 2.76
N GLN A 253 -4.48 -21.63 2.19
CA GLN A 253 -4.90 -23.04 2.22
C GLN A 253 -5.11 -23.57 3.64
N SER A 254 -4.28 -23.14 4.60
CA SER A 254 -4.43 -23.44 6.03
C SER A 254 -5.79 -23.00 6.56
N PHE A 255 -6.20 -21.76 6.27
CA PHE A 255 -7.51 -21.24 6.62
C PHE A 255 -8.64 -21.97 5.88
N GLN A 256 -8.45 -22.29 4.60
CA GLN A 256 -9.47 -23.00 3.81
C GLN A 256 -9.79 -24.38 4.40
N ALA A 257 -8.76 -25.15 4.77
CA ALA A 257 -8.92 -26.46 5.41
C ALA A 257 -9.65 -26.34 6.76
N LEU A 258 -9.25 -25.36 7.57
CA LEU A 258 -9.85 -25.06 8.85
C LEU A 258 -11.34 -24.68 8.72
N ALA A 259 -11.66 -23.69 7.89
CA ALA A 259 -13.04 -23.24 7.66
C ALA A 259 -13.92 -24.38 7.13
N THR A 260 -13.38 -25.24 6.27
CA THR A 260 -14.07 -26.44 5.77
C THR A 260 -14.39 -27.41 6.90
N ALA A 261 -13.41 -27.74 7.76
CA ALA A 261 -13.63 -28.60 8.92
C ALA A 261 -14.68 -28.02 9.89
N LEU A 262 -14.63 -26.70 10.14
CA LEU A 262 -15.61 -26.00 10.98
C LEU A 262 -17.04 -26.11 10.41
N LEU A 263 -17.21 -25.96 9.10
CA LEU A 263 -18.52 -26.08 8.43
C LEU A 263 -19.07 -27.51 8.48
N PHE A 264 -18.22 -28.52 8.35
CA PHE A 264 -18.62 -29.93 8.44
C PHE A 264 -18.96 -30.32 9.88
N ALA A 265 -18.19 -29.88 10.88
CA ALA A 265 -18.47 -30.13 12.29
C ALA A 265 -19.83 -29.55 12.72
N ARG A 266 -20.15 -28.33 12.25
CA ARG A 266 -21.46 -27.68 12.50
C ARG A 266 -22.64 -28.44 11.89
N ARG A 267 -22.44 -29.17 10.79
CA ARG A 267 -23.48 -29.98 10.13
C ARG A 267 -23.64 -31.36 10.76
N ALA A 268 -22.57 -31.95 11.26
CA ALA A 268 -22.58 -33.31 11.79
C ALA A 268 -23.25 -33.39 13.16
N HIS A 269 -23.12 -32.36 14.01
CA HIS A 269 -23.56 -32.42 15.40
C HIS A 269 -24.39 -31.19 15.76
N GLY A 270 -25.66 -31.43 16.10
CA GLY A 270 -26.54 -30.41 16.65
C GLY A 270 -25.90 -29.72 17.87
N SER A 271 -25.55 -28.45 17.69
CA SER A 271 -25.35 -27.43 18.73
C SER A 271 -24.31 -27.65 19.85
N THR A 272 -23.54 -28.74 19.93
CA THR A 272 -22.76 -29.04 21.15
C THR A 272 -21.27 -29.34 21.01
N THR A 273 -20.72 -29.44 19.80
CA THR A 273 -19.26 -29.56 19.65
C THR A 273 -18.57 -28.21 19.77
N LEU A 274 -18.09 -27.91 20.98
CA LEU A 274 -17.07 -26.90 21.21
C LEU A 274 -15.81 -27.32 20.45
N LEU A 275 -15.53 -26.63 19.36
CA LEU A 275 -14.28 -26.79 18.63
C LEU A 275 -13.11 -26.38 19.54
N PRO A 276 -11.98 -27.09 19.48
CA PRO A 276 -10.78 -26.73 20.24
C PRO A 276 -10.46 -25.22 20.11
N SER A 277 -10.16 -24.56 21.23
CA SER A 277 -9.98 -23.10 21.32
C SER A 277 -8.79 -22.60 20.49
N ASP A 278 -7.76 -23.42 20.33
CA ASP A 278 -6.59 -23.22 19.47
C ASP A 278 -6.94 -23.08 17.99
N LEU A 279 -7.97 -23.81 17.50
CA LEU A 279 -8.45 -23.65 16.12
C LEU A 279 -9.01 -22.24 15.87
N TRP A 280 -9.65 -21.64 16.87
CA TRP A 280 -10.18 -20.27 16.75
C TRP A 280 -9.06 -19.22 16.69
N CYS A 281 -7.94 -19.43 17.38
CA CYS A 281 -6.76 -18.57 17.24
C CYS A 281 -6.25 -18.55 15.79
N HIS A 282 -6.28 -19.71 15.11
CA HIS A 282 -5.95 -19.82 13.68
C HIS A 282 -7.02 -19.22 12.75
N VAL A 283 -8.30 -19.16 13.14
CA VAL A 283 -9.32 -18.41 12.36
C VAL A 283 -9.00 -16.93 12.44
N PHE A 284 -8.88 -16.39 13.65
CA PHE A 284 -8.76 -14.94 13.89
C PHE A 284 -7.42 -14.35 13.45
N SER A 285 -6.43 -15.19 13.11
CA SER A 285 -5.21 -14.74 12.45
C SER A 285 -5.43 -14.31 10.99
N TYR A 286 -6.56 -14.66 10.36
CA TYR A 286 -6.85 -14.31 8.96
C TYR A 286 -8.10 -13.46 8.77
N VAL A 287 -9.01 -13.47 9.74
CA VAL A 287 -10.31 -12.79 9.70
C VAL A 287 -10.64 -12.13 11.04
N HIS A 288 -11.53 -11.15 11.02
CA HIS A 288 -11.96 -10.42 12.22
C HIS A 288 -12.85 -11.28 13.17
N TYR A 289 -13.15 -10.84 14.40
CA TYR A 289 -14.07 -11.62 15.26
C TYR A 289 -15.49 -11.71 14.67
N ASP A 290 -15.91 -10.70 13.91
CA ASP A 290 -17.14 -10.66 13.10
C ASP A 290 -16.87 -11.09 11.64
N TRP A 291 -16.23 -12.25 11.48
CA TRP A 291 -15.70 -12.72 10.20
C TRP A 291 -16.75 -13.26 9.24
N PHE A 292 -17.91 -13.72 9.72
CA PHE A 292 -18.86 -14.45 8.91
C PHE A 292 -19.96 -13.54 8.38
N VAL A 293 -20.12 -13.52 7.05
CA VAL A 293 -21.27 -12.87 6.40
C VAL A 293 -22.08 -13.95 5.69
N ASP A 294 -23.36 -14.07 6.07
CA ASP A 294 -24.30 -14.91 5.32
C ASP A 294 -24.42 -14.35 3.89
N PRO A 295 -24.19 -15.17 2.85
CA PRO A 295 -24.37 -14.70 1.48
C PRO A 295 -25.85 -14.32 1.30
N PRO A 296 -26.16 -13.20 0.64
CA PRO A 296 -27.54 -12.85 0.34
C PRO A 296 -28.20 -14.01 -0.40
N THR A 297 -29.35 -14.45 0.09
CA THR A 297 -30.21 -15.40 -0.63
C THR A 297 -30.72 -14.69 -1.87
N HIS A 298 -30.19 -15.05 -3.03
CA HIS A 298 -30.82 -14.74 -4.31
C HIS A 298 -32.00 -15.66 -4.56
#